data_AF-A0A4Q5UIW4-F1
#
_entry.id   AF-A0A4Q5UIW4-F1
#
_cell.length_a   1.000
_cell.length_b   1.000
_cell.length_c   1.000
_cell.angle_alpha   90.00
_cell.angle_beta   90.00
_cell.angle_gamma   90.00
#
_symmetry.space_group_name_H-M   'P 1'
#
loop_
_entity.id
_entity.type
_entity.pdbx_description
1 polymer ?
#
loop_
_entity_poly.entity_id
_entity_poly.type
_entity_poly.pdbx_seq_one_letter_code
_entity_poly.pdbx_strand_id
1 'polypeptide(L)'
;MPGSAFHYSLFGFNLAGAVLEKVTGVTYPQLVRAAVFNPLGMTHSYADGERSSNKWQSKYYETTGMENDLGDLSYKFPSGGMVSTCNDLLRFGNALIDGTILPKPWRDSMMLSQLTTSGSSTGYGMGWYTGVDIKGRTIWYHAGDSFTGSSGILIYPANRTVVTFLANSQAGTLADLEKIAGFFLP
;
A
#
# COMPACT_ATOMS: atom_id res chain seq x y z
N MET A 1 -8.70 9.05 23.98
CA MET A 1 -9.63 7.89 24.03
C MET A 1 -9.57 7.17 22.70
N PRO A 2 -9.71 5.84 22.62
CA PRO A 2 -9.86 5.17 21.33
C PRO A 2 -10.98 5.82 20.51
N GLY A 3 -10.71 6.10 19.23
CA GLY A 3 -11.66 6.76 18.32
C GLY A 3 -11.76 8.29 18.42
N SER A 4 -11.15 8.95 19.41
CA SER A 4 -11.28 10.42 19.54
C SER A 4 -10.43 11.21 18.54
N ALA A 5 -9.37 10.60 18.00
CA ALA A 5 -8.48 11.19 17.00
C ALA A 5 -7.88 10.08 16.13
N PHE A 6 -7.45 10.45 14.92
CA PHE A 6 -6.73 9.56 14.02
C PHE A 6 -5.22 9.72 14.20
N HIS A 7 -4.54 8.60 14.42
CA HIS A 7 -3.10 8.50 14.40
C HIS A 7 -2.72 7.23 13.62
N TYR A 8 -1.94 7.40 12.56
CA TYR A 8 -1.43 6.26 11.80
C TYR A 8 -0.52 5.40 12.68
N SER A 9 -0.68 4.08 12.65
CA SER A 9 0.04 3.17 13.55
C SER A 9 0.48 1.90 12.83
N LEU A 10 1.79 1.80 12.57
CA LEU A 10 2.42 0.58 12.07
C LEU A 10 2.19 -0.61 13.03
N PHE A 11 2.21 -0.35 14.34
CA PHE A 11 1.92 -1.36 15.36
C PHE A 11 0.49 -1.88 15.26
N GLY A 12 -0.47 -1.03 14.90
CA GLY A 12 -1.86 -1.44 14.67
C GLY A 12 -1.99 -2.44 13.52
N PHE A 13 -1.28 -2.21 12.41
CA PHE A 13 -1.24 -3.15 11.28
C PHE A 13 -0.52 -4.45 11.63
N ASN A 14 0.59 -4.38 12.38
CA ASN A 14 1.29 -5.58 12.85
C ASN A 14 0.39 -6.43 13.76
N LEU A 15 -0.38 -5.80 14.66
CA LEU A 15 -1.35 -6.49 15.51
C LEU A 15 -2.45 -7.14 14.67
N ALA A 16 -2.99 -6.44 13.66
CA ALA A 16 -3.98 -7.02 12.75
C ALA A 16 -3.43 -8.24 12.00
N GLY A 17 -2.17 -8.19 11.55
CA GLY A 17 -1.47 -9.33 10.97
C GLY A 17 -1.37 -10.51 11.93
N ALA A 18 -0.94 -10.27 13.18
CA ALA A 18 -0.84 -11.32 14.20
C ALA A 18 -2.20 -11.97 14.53
N VAL A 19 -3.29 -11.18 14.54
CA VAL A 19 -4.65 -11.72 14.69
C VAL A 19 -5.01 -12.63 13.52
N LEU A 20 -4.72 -12.22 12.27
CA LEU A 20 -4.96 -13.05 11.09
C LEU A 20 -4.18 -14.37 11.17
N GLU A 21 -2.91 -14.33 11.53
CA GLU A 21 -2.10 -15.54 11.71
C GLU A 21 -2.68 -16.45 12.79
N LYS A 22 -3.08 -15.87 13.93
CA LYS A 22 -3.65 -16.63 15.05
C LYS A 22 -4.95 -17.33 14.68
N VAL A 23 -5.83 -16.67 13.93
CA VAL A 23 -7.16 -17.19 13.55
C VAL A 23 -7.05 -18.23 12.43
N THR A 24 -6.10 -18.06 11.51
CA THR A 24 -5.97 -18.91 10.33
C THR A 24 -4.96 -20.06 10.49
N GLY A 25 -4.02 -19.93 11.42
CA GLY A 25 -2.94 -20.90 11.63
C GLY A 25 -1.84 -20.87 10.55
N VAL A 26 -1.84 -19.87 9.67
CA VAL A 26 -0.83 -19.68 8.62
C VAL A 26 -0.15 -18.32 8.75
N THR A 27 1.06 -18.17 8.21
CA THR A 27 1.79 -16.90 8.36
C THR A 27 1.19 -15.81 7.48
N TYR A 28 1.41 -14.55 7.86
CA TYR A 28 0.89 -13.40 7.12
C TYR A 28 1.40 -13.35 5.66
N PRO A 29 2.70 -13.59 5.36
CA PRO A 29 3.16 -13.74 3.99
C PRO A 29 2.43 -14.83 3.19
N GLN A 30 2.13 -15.98 3.82
CA GLN A 30 1.38 -17.06 3.18
C GLN A 30 -0.07 -16.62 2.89
N LEU A 31 -0.72 -15.91 3.81
CA LEU A 31 -2.06 -15.36 3.62
C LEU A 31 -2.11 -14.40 2.44
N VAL A 32 -1.21 -13.40 2.41
CA VAL A 32 -1.21 -12.40 1.33
C VAL A 32 -0.88 -13.06 -0.01
N ARG A 33 0.04 -14.03 -0.03
CA ARG A 33 0.34 -14.80 -1.24
C ARG A 33 -0.89 -15.54 -1.76
N ALA A 34 -1.59 -16.27 -0.91
CA ALA A 34 -2.75 -17.06 -1.30
C ALA A 34 -3.97 -16.20 -1.68
N ALA A 35 -4.23 -15.14 -0.91
CA ALA A 35 -5.42 -14.32 -1.06
C ALA A 35 -5.26 -13.17 -2.05
N VAL A 36 -4.04 -12.69 -2.31
CA VAL A 36 -3.78 -11.49 -3.13
C VAL A 36 -2.81 -11.79 -4.27
N PHE A 37 -1.59 -12.24 -3.99
CA PHE A 37 -0.56 -12.30 -5.02
C PHE A 37 -0.85 -13.36 -6.08
N ASN A 38 -1.23 -14.58 -5.68
CA ASN A 38 -1.51 -15.67 -6.62
C ASN A 38 -2.74 -15.39 -7.49
N PRO A 39 -3.91 -14.98 -6.95
CA PRO A 39 -5.09 -14.70 -7.77
C PRO A 39 -4.89 -13.58 -8.78
N LEU A 40 -4.03 -12.60 -8.47
CA LEU A 40 -3.74 -11.46 -9.33
C LEU A 40 -2.50 -11.67 -10.22
N GLY A 41 -1.84 -12.83 -10.09
CA GLY A 41 -0.61 -13.14 -10.81
C GLY A 41 0.55 -12.18 -10.50
N MET A 42 0.62 -11.65 -9.27
CA MET A 42 1.69 -10.74 -8.82
C MET A 42 2.97 -11.55 -8.49
N THR A 43 3.61 -12.10 -9.51
CA THR A 43 4.71 -13.08 -9.35
C THR A 43 6.03 -12.47 -8.87
N HIS A 44 6.13 -11.15 -8.84
CA HIS A 44 7.26 -10.38 -8.34
C HIS A 44 6.95 -9.67 -7.01
N SER A 45 5.84 -10.02 -6.36
CA SER A 45 5.51 -9.59 -5.00
C SER A 45 5.75 -10.71 -3.99
N TYR A 46 6.37 -10.36 -2.85
CA TYR A 46 6.75 -11.31 -1.78
C TYR A 46 7.07 -10.55 -0.49
N ALA A 47 7.16 -11.26 0.64
CA ALA A 47 7.65 -10.69 1.88
C ALA A 47 9.17 -10.48 1.80
N ASP A 48 9.66 -9.36 2.32
CA ASP A 48 11.09 -9.05 2.30
C ASP A 48 11.92 -10.16 2.97
N GLY A 49 13.13 -10.43 2.47
CA GLY A 49 13.96 -11.55 2.92
C GLY A 49 13.55 -12.94 2.41
N GLU A 50 12.34 -13.14 1.86
CA GLU A 50 11.89 -14.45 1.34
C GLU A 50 12.72 -14.89 0.12
N ARG A 51 13.25 -13.94 -0.65
CA ARG A 51 14.14 -14.20 -1.80
C ARG A 51 15.53 -13.68 -1.53
N SER A 52 16.29 -14.41 -0.74
CA SER A 52 17.66 -14.08 -0.29
C SER A 52 18.71 -13.84 -1.39
N SER A 53 18.36 -13.97 -2.67
CA SER A 53 19.27 -13.83 -3.81
C SER A 53 18.64 -13.23 -5.07
N ASN A 54 17.53 -12.49 -4.95
CA ASN A 54 16.95 -11.83 -6.12
C ASN A 54 17.83 -10.67 -6.60
N LYS A 55 18.74 -10.93 -7.54
CA LYS A 55 19.62 -9.92 -8.16
C LYS A 55 18.89 -8.77 -8.84
N TRP A 56 17.58 -8.91 -9.10
CA TRP A 56 16.74 -7.88 -9.69
C TRP A 56 16.02 -7.01 -8.66
N GLN A 57 16.08 -7.38 -7.38
CA GLN A 57 15.57 -6.54 -6.30
C GLN A 57 16.49 -5.33 -6.16
N SER A 58 15.88 -4.14 -6.17
CA SER A 58 16.63 -2.90 -5.99
C SER A 58 17.23 -2.84 -4.59
N LYS A 59 18.44 -2.29 -4.50
CA LYS A 59 19.06 -1.89 -3.24
C LYS A 59 18.56 -0.50 -2.86
N TYR A 60 18.47 -0.23 -1.57
CA TYR A 60 18.10 1.09 -1.07
C TYR A 60 19.32 1.99 -0.95
N TYR A 61 19.11 3.30 -1.10
CA TYR A 61 20.18 4.28 -1.03
C TYR A 61 19.75 5.48 -0.18
N GLU A 62 20.70 5.99 0.59
CA GLU A 62 20.61 7.30 1.21
C GLU A 62 20.67 8.42 0.16
N THR A 63 20.26 9.62 0.54
CA THR A 63 20.41 10.82 -0.31
C THR A 63 21.86 11.16 -0.63
N THR A 64 22.80 10.64 0.16
CA THR A 64 24.26 10.70 -0.07
C THR A 64 24.73 9.77 -1.19
N GLY A 65 23.88 8.85 -1.66
CA GLY A 65 24.23 7.80 -2.62
C GLY A 65 24.85 6.56 -2.00
N MET A 66 24.98 6.50 -0.67
CA MET A 66 25.44 5.30 0.04
C MET A 66 24.34 4.23 0.03
N GLU A 67 24.72 3.00 -0.28
CA GLU A 67 23.83 1.84 -0.16
C GLU A 67 23.42 1.65 1.30
N ASN A 68 22.13 1.38 1.53
CA ASN A 68 21.58 1.12 2.84
C ASN A 68 20.99 -0.29 2.93
N ASP A 69 21.39 -1.00 3.98
CA ASP A 69 20.83 -2.30 4.36
C ASP A 69 19.77 -2.09 5.43
N LEU A 70 18.52 -2.44 5.11
CA LEU A 70 17.40 -2.32 6.04
C LEU A 70 17.35 -3.45 7.08
N GLY A 71 18.20 -4.47 6.95
CA GLY A 71 18.23 -5.63 7.82
C GLY A 71 16.95 -6.48 7.74
N ASP A 72 16.66 -7.24 8.79
CA ASP A 72 15.47 -8.08 8.86
C ASP A 72 14.19 -7.26 9.09
N LEU A 73 13.28 -7.29 8.11
CA LEU A 73 11.99 -6.61 8.15
C LEU A 73 10.81 -7.54 8.51
N SER A 74 11.08 -8.77 8.95
CA SER A 74 10.05 -9.77 9.26
C SER A 74 9.05 -9.34 10.33
N TYR A 75 9.51 -8.57 11.32
CA TYR A 75 8.66 -8.02 12.39
C TYR A 75 7.60 -7.03 11.90
N LYS A 76 7.71 -6.55 10.65
CA LYS A 76 6.80 -5.55 10.07
C LYS A 76 6.16 -5.96 8.75
N PHE A 77 6.13 -7.25 8.41
CA PHE A 77 5.47 -7.73 7.18
C PHE A 77 4.06 -7.14 6.96
N PRO A 78 3.16 -7.10 7.97
CA PRO A 78 1.83 -6.52 7.79
C PRO A 78 1.79 -5.01 7.61
N SER A 79 2.77 -4.27 8.11
CA SER A 79 2.75 -2.79 8.12
C SER A 79 3.67 -2.16 7.07
N GLY A 80 4.56 -2.92 6.43
CA GLY A 80 5.43 -2.40 5.38
C GLY A 80 6.62 -3.27 5.02
N GLY A 81 6.55 -4.59 5.23
CA GLY A 81 7.63 -5.53 4.93
C GLY A 81 7.42 -6.31 3.63
N MET A 82 6.58 -5.82 2.71
CA MET A 82 6.35 -6.46 1.41
C MET A 82 7.16 -5.76 0.31
N VAL A 83 7.66 -6.56 -0.62
CA VAL A 83 8.38 -6.14 -1.83
C VAL A 83 7.46 -6.35 -3.03
N SER A 84 7.53 -5.46 -4.01
CA SER A 84 6.71 -5.52 -5.22
C SER A 84 7.36 -4.81 -6.41
N THR A 85 6.66 -4.79 -7.55
CA THR A 85 6.99 -4.01 -8.75
C THR A 85 5.83 -3.11 -9.13
N CYS A 86 6.07 -2.05 -9.91
CA CYS A 86 4.99 -1.20 -10.43
C CYS A 86 3.95 -2.03 -11.21
N ASN A 87 4.39 -2.99 -12.03
CA ASN A 87 3.48 -3.83 -12.81
C ASN A 87 2.56 -4.68 -11.92
N ASP A 88 3.07 -5.24 -10.83
CA ASP A 88 2.25 -6.02 -9.90
C ASP A 88 1.31 -5.11 -9.09
N LEU A 89 1.77 -3.93 -8.69
CA LEU A 89 0.91 -2.93 -8.03
C LEU A 89 -0.19 -2.38 -8.96
N LEU A 90 0.08 -2.24 -10.27
CA LEU A 90 -0.94 -1.89 -11.26
C LEU A 90 -2.01 -2.98 -11.37
N ARG A 91 -1.63 -4.27 -11.34
CA ARG A 91 -2.58 -5.39 -11.29
C ARG A 91 -3.46 -5.31 -10.04
N PHE A 92 -2.85 -5.05 -8.89
CA PHE A 92 -3.57 -4.88 -7.63
C PHE A 92 -4.55 -3.69 -7.66
N GLY A 93 -4.12 -2.52 -8.11
CA GLY A 93 -4.98 -1.35 -8.24
C GLY A 93 -6.15 -1.58 -9.19
N ASN A 94 -5.90 -2.19 -10.36
CA ASN A 94 -6.96 -2.52 -11.31
C ASN A 94 -7.97 -3.52 -10.72
N ALA A 95 -7.48 -4.53 -9.99
CA ALA A 95 -8.33 -5.50 -9.32
C ALA A 95 -9.24 -4.87 -8.26
N LEU A 96 -8.76 -3.84 -7.55
CA LEU A 96 -9.57 -3.06 -6.61
C LEU A 96 -10.63 -2.22 -7.31
N ILE A 97 -10.33 -1.64 -8.47
CA ILE A 97 -11.32 -0.88 -9.27
C ILE A 97 -12.44 -1.82 -9.74
N ASP A 98 -12.04 -2.97 -10.30
CA ASP A 98 -12.95 -3.93 -10.94
C ASP A 98 -13.71 -4.80 -9.93
N GLY A 99 -13.26 -4.84 -8.66
CA GLY A 99 -13.85 -5.68 -7.63
C GLY A 99 -13.58 -7.17 -7.80
N THR A 100 -12.49 -7.52 -8.51
CA THR A 100 -12.11 -8.92 -8.77
C THR A 100 -11.51 -9.60 -7.55
N ILE A 101 -10.78 -8.85 -6.72
CA ILE A 101 -10.15 -9.36 -5.50
C ILE A 101 -11.04 -9.22 -4.26
N LEU A 102 -11.96 -8.24 -4.29
CA LEU A 102 -12.85 -7.92 -3.18
C LEU A 102 -14.19 -7.45 -3.76
N PRO A 103 -15.33 -8.05 -3.39
CA PRO A 103 -16.62 -7.61 -3.91
C PRO A 103 -16.86 -6.14 -3.62
N LYS A 104 -17.52 -5.45 -4.56
CA LYS A 104 -17.70 -4.00 -4.51
C LYS A 104 -18.20 -3.43 -3.18
N PRO A 105 -19.21 -4.02 -2.49
CA PRO A 105 -19.65 -3.50 -1.19
C PRO A 105 -18.54 -3.47 -0.14
N TRP A 106 -17.74 -4.54 -0.06
CA TRP A 106 -16.62 -4.64 0.87
C TRP A 106 -15.47 -3.69 0.49
N ARG A 107 -15.20 -3.54 -0.81
CA ARG A 107 -14.24 -2.55 -1.31
C ARG A 107 -14.67 -1.14 -0.97
N ASP A 108 -15.93 -0.79 -1.20
CA ASP A 108 -16.48 0.52 -0.88
C ASP A 108 -16.42 0.78 0.63
N SER A 109 -16.71 -0.22 1.48
CA SER A 109 -16.49 -0.13 2.93
C SER A 109 -15.01 0.05 3.30
N MET A 110 -14.09 -0.64 2.63
CA MET A 110 -12.65 -0.51 2.84
C MET A 110 -12.13 0.89 2.51
N MET A 111 -12.69 1.52 1.47
CA MET A 111 -12.34 2.86 1.01
C MET A 111 -13.18 3.96 1.68
N LEU A 112 -14.06 3.63 2.64
CA LEU A 112 -14.84 4.63 3.34
C LEU A 112 -14.01 5.24 4.47
N SER A 113 -13.82 6.57 4.43
CA SER A 113 -13.17 7.30 5.51
C SER A 113 -13.84 7.01 6.84
N GLN A 114 -13.06 6.55 7.81
CA GLN A 114 -13.54 6.32 9.17
C GLN A 114 -13.81 7.66 9.86
N LEU A 115 -14.75 7.65 10.80
CA LEU A 115 -15.13 8.83 11.57
C LEU A 115 -14.56 8.74 12.99
N THR A 116 -14.13 9.87 13.54
CA THR A 116 -13.87 9.99 14.97
C THR A 116 -15.17 9.86 15.76
N THR A 117 -15.08 9.68 17.08
CA THR A 117 -16.25 9.67 17.97
C THR A 117 -17.05 10.99 17.93
N SER A 118 -16.46 12.09 17.46
CA SER A 118 -17.14 13.37 17.22
C SER A 118 -17.78 13.47 15.83
N GLY A 119 -17.72 12.42 15.01
CA GLY A 119 -18.25 12.40 13.63
C GLY A 119 -17.33 13.04 12.59
N SER A 120 -16.10 13.43 12.95
CA SER A 120 -15.16 14.06 12.03
C SER A 120 -14.51 13.01 11.13
N SER A 121 -14.49 13.26 9.82
CA SER A 121 -13.81 12.39 8.85
C SER A 121 -12.30 12.39 9.08
N THR A 122 -11.69 11.21 9.02
CA THR A 122 -10.24 11.02 9.22
C THR A 122 -9.45 11.10 7.91
N GLY A 123 -10.13 11.00 6.76
CA GLY A 123 -9.49 10.83 5.46
C GLY A 123 -8.83 9.46 5.29
N TYR A 124 -9.09 8.51 6.19
CA TYR A 124 -8.45 7.19 6.21
C TYR A 124 -9.50 6.09 6.35
N GLY A 125 -9.54 5.18 5.39
CA GLY A 125 -10.33 3.95 5.42
C GLY A 125 -9.57 2.79 6.07
N MET A 126 -9.93 1.56 5.73
CA MET A 126 -9.24 0.36 6.21
C MET A 126 -7.96 0.13 5.40
N GLY A 127 -6.87 0.80 5.80
CA GLY A 127 -5.56 0.66 5.14
C GLY A 127 -5.35 1.56 3.92
N TRP A 128 -6.18 2.60 3.74
CA TRP A 128 -6.15 3.48 2.58
C TRP A 128 -6.42 4.93 2.97
N TYR A 129 -5.68 5.88 2.42
CA TYR A 129 -6.12 7.27 2.40
C TYR A 129 -7.17 7.47 1.32
N THR A 130 -8.15 8.32 1.62
CA THR A 130 -9.33 8.54 0.77
C THR A 130 -9.62 10.03 0.76
N GLY A 131 -9.85 10.62 -0.42
CA GLY A 131 -10.10 12.05 -0.51
C GLY A 131 -10.48 12.50 -1.89
N VAL A 132 -10.23 13.78 -2.15
CA VAL A 132 -10.36 14.38 -3.47
C VAL A 132 -9.06 15.07 -3.86
N ASP A 133 -8.71 15.04 -5.13
CA ASP A 133 -7.58 15.80 -5.66
C ASP A 133 -7.91 17.29 -5.84
N ILE A 134 -6.95 18.07 -6.35
CA ILE A 134 -7.10 19.51 -6.59
C ILE A 134 -8.23 19.87 -7.58
N LYS A 135 -8.68 18.93 -8.41
CA LYS A 135 -9.79 19.10 -9.36
C LYS A 135 -11.11 18.53 -8.81
N GLY A 136 -11.14 18.06 -7.56
CA GLY A 136 -12.33 17.50 -6.91
C GLY A 136 -12.64 16.05 -7.28
N ARG A 137 -11.70 15.32 -7.90
CA ARG A 137 -11.89 13.90 -8.27
C ARG A 137 -11.60 13.01 -7.09
N THR A 138 -12.45 12.01 -6.84
CA THR A 138 -12.22 11.01 -5.80
C THR A 138 -10.90 10.26 -6.04
N ILE A 139 -10.10 10.13 -4.99
CA ILE A 139 -8.84 9.38 -4.99
C ILE A 139 -8.78 8.41 -3.83
N TRP A 140 -8.16 7.25 -4.08
CA TRP A 140 -7.67 6.34 -3.05
C TRP A 140 -6.17 6.21 -3.20
N TYR A 141 -5.43 6.30 -2.09
CA TYR A 141 -3.99 6.17 -2.16
C TYR A 141 -3.38 5.59 -0.90
N HIS A 142 -2.18 5.08 -1.05
CA HIS A 142 -1.31 4.81 0.08
C HIS A 142 0.13 5.12 -0.32
N ALA A 143 0.83 5.84 0.54
CA ALA A 143 2.26 6.05 0.41
C ALA A 143 2.99 5.05 1.32
N GLY A 144 4.13 4.55 0.86
CA GLY A 144 5.05 3.80 1.68
C GLY A 144 6.35 4.59 1.77
N ASP A 145 6.80 4.82 2.99
CA ASP A 145 8.06 5.50 3.27
C ASP A 145 8.89 4.59 4.17
N SER A 146 10.12 4.34 3.76
CA SER A 146 11.16 3.72 4.55
C SER A 146 12.34 4.66 4.61
N PHE A 147 13.22 4.49 5.60
CA PHE A 147 14.39 5.37 5.80
C PHE A 147 15.26 5.58 4.54
N THR A 148 15.13 4.77 3.49
CA THR A 148 15.90 4.90 2.25
C THR A 148 15.13 4.49 1.00
N GLY A 149 13.80 4.48 1.03
CA GLY A 149 12.98 4.10 -0.12
C GLY A 149 11.58 4.66 -0.02
N SER A 150 10.99 4.99 -1.16
CA SER A 150 9.63 5.53 -1.24
C SER A 150 8.81 4.77 -2.26
N SER A 151 7.52 4.66 -2.00
CA SER A 151 6.57 3.98 -2.85
C SER A 151 5.22 4.67 -2.77
N GLY A 152 4.40 4.47 -3.79
CA GLY A 152 3.03 4.90 -3.71
C GLY A 152 2.16 4.30 -4.79
N ILE A 153 0.89 4.18 -4.45
CA ILE A 153 -0.19 3.81 -5.34
C ILE A 153 -1.29 4.86 -5.20
N LEU A 154 -1.76 5.39 -6.32
CA LEU A 154 -2.84 6.36 -6.42
C LEU A 154 -3.87 5.82 -7.42
N ILE A 155 -5.13 5.79 -7.01
CA ILE A 155 -6.23 5.22 -7.77
C ILE A 155 -7.31 6.29 -7.94
N TYR A 156 -7.68 6.54 -9.20
CA TYR A 156 -8.85 7.32 -9.59
C TYR A 156 -9.94 6.36 -10.04
N PRO A 157 -10.85 5.92 -9.15
CA PRO A 157 -11.81 4.87 -9.46
C PRO A 157 -12.79 5.27 -10.58
N ALA A 158 -13.23 6.53 -10.61
CA ALA A 158 -14.15 7.02 -11.64
C ALA A 158 -13.50 7.04 -13.04
N ASN A 159 -12.20 7.36 -13.10
CA ASN A 159 -11.42 7.41 -14.34
C ASN A 159 -10.81 6.04 -14.72
N ARG A 160 -10.94 5.04 -13.85
CA ARG A 160 -10.31 3.72 -13.99
C ARG A 160 -8.79 3.83 -14.20
N THR A 161 -8.15 4.76 -13.49
CA THR A 161 -6.72 5.04 -13.61
C THR A 161 -5.99 4.65 -12.34
N VAL A 162 -4.88 3.92 -12.49
CA VAL A 162 -3.96 3.58 -11.41
C VAL A 162 -2.59 4.14 -11.78
N VAL A 163 -1.98 4.86 -10.85
CA VAL A 163 -0.60 5.35 -10.98
C VAL A 163 0.19 4.79 -9.81
N THR A 164 1.36 4.23 -10.11
CA THR A 164 2.26 3.66 -9.10
C THR A 164 3.67 4.19 -9.31
N PHE A 165 4.41 4.40 -8.22
CA PHE A 165 5.85 4.59 -8.28
C PHE A 165 6.54 3.75 -7.23
N LEU A 166 7.79 3.40 -7.52
CA LEU A 166 8.75 2.81 -6.59
C LEU A 166 10.07 3.54 -6.81
N ALA A 167 10.66 4.04 -5.73
CA ALA A 167 11.95 4.70 -5.73
C ALA A 167 12.83 4.11 -4.63
N ASN A 168 14.08 3.86 -4.96
CA ASN A 168 15.09 3.31 -4.06
C ASN A 168 15.84 4.40 -3.26
N SER A 169 15.17 5.53 -3.07
CA SER A 169 15.57 6.66 -2.23
C SER A 169 14.29 7.37 -1.73
N GLN A 170 14.42 8.33 -0.82
CA GLN A 170 13.30 9.12 -0.29
C GLN A 170 12.80 10.24 -1.25
N ALA A 171 13.13 10.18 -2.53
CA ALA A 171 12.85 11.28 -3.45
C ALA A 171 11.41 11.31 -4.00
N GLY A 172 10.65 10.22 -3.91
CA GLY A 172 9.31 10.13 -4.50
C GLY A 172 8.19 10.52 -3.53
N THR A 173 7.24 11.32 -4.00
CA THR A 173 6.14 11.84 -3.18
C THR A 173 4.76 11.61 -3.80
N LEU A 174 3.69 11.78 -3.02
CA LEU A 174 2.31 11.79 -3.54
C LEU A 174 2.09 12.89 -4.58
N ALA A 175 2.73 14.05 -4.44
CA ALA A 175 2.64 15.13 -5.41
C ALA A 175 3.18 14.69 -6.79
N ASP A 176 4.17 13.79 -6.82
CA ASP A 176 4.68 13.24 -8.07
C ASP A 176 3.67 12.29 -8.72
N LEU A 177 2.93 11.50 -7.93
CA LEU A 177 1.82 10.68 -8.42
C LEU A 177 0.71 11.53 -9.06
N GLU A 178 0.30 12.61 -8.42
CA GLU A 178 -0.74 13.50 -8.96
C GLU A 178 -0.29 14.21 -10.25
N LYS A 179 0.97 14.65 -10.32
CA LYS A 179 1.56 15.22 -11.55
C LYS A 179 1.55 14.20 -12.68
N ILE A 180 1.97 12.96 -12.41
CA ILE A 180 1.95 11.87 -13.40
C ILE A 180 0.53 11.60 -13.86
N ALA A 181 -0.42 11.49 -12.92
CA ALA A 181 -1.84 11.29 -13.23
C ALA A 181 -2.40 12.41 -14.12
N GLY A 182 -1.95 13.65 -13.92
CA GLY A 182 -2.34 14.80 -14.73
C GLY A 182 -2.04 14.69 -16.23
N PHE A 183 -1.10 13.84 -16.65
CA PHE A 183 -0.85 13.59 -18.08
C PHE A 183 -1.87 12.63 -18.73
N PHE A 184 -2.56 11.82 -17.93
CA PHE A 184 -3.48 10.79 -18.41
C PHE A 184 -4.95 11.11 -18.12
N LEU A 185 -5.20 12.05 -17.22
CA LEU A 185 -6.53 12.46 -16.82
C LEU A 185 -6.93 13.78 -17.50
N PRO A 186 -8.23 13.98 -17.79
CA PRO A 186 -8.75 15.23 -18.31
C PRO A 186 -8.55 16.42 -17.34
#